data_AF-Q6KH58-F1
#
_entry.id   AF-Q6KH58-F1
#
_cell.length_a   1.000
_cell.length_b   1.000
_cell.length_c   1.000
_cell.angle_alpha   90.00
_cell.angle_beta   90.00
_cell.angle_gamma   90.00
#
_symmetry.space_group_name_H-M   'P 1'
#
loop_
_entity.id
_entity.type
_entity.pdbx_description
1 polymer ?
#
loop_
_entity_poly.entity_id
_entity_poly.type
_entity_poly.pdbx_seq_one_letter_code
_entity_poly.pdbx_strand_id
1 'polypeptide(L)'
;MQWFDILALIGSWIATPLIFLAYLPGSIKTIRTKQTSGIGLLAFSILTIALTCLSIFGWINVVVSRDITQAIAFAIFQTGSLIFAATMLGVKLINIFKAKKSGLSEEIYCKNLSKTQELNIEEKTQYKKKKY
;
A
#
# COMPACT_ATOMS: atom_id res chain seq x y z
N MET A 1 10.11 -32.73 -13.00
CA MET A 1 9.66 -31.48 -13.66
C MET A 1 8.28 -31.03 -13.15
N GLN A 2 7.25 -31.87 -13.13
CA GLN A 2 5.87 -31.46 -12.76
C GLN A 2 5.66 -30.72 -11.41
N TRP A 3 6.38 -31.07 -10.33
CA TRP A 3 6.11 -30.45 -9.02
C TRP A 3 6.52 -28.96 -8.93
N PHE A 4 7.57 -28.56 -9.64
CA PHE A 4 8.01 -27.16 -9.67
C PHE A 4 7.03 -26.29 -10.47
N ASP A 5 6.43 -26.83 -11.53
CA ASP A 5 5.44 -26.13 -12.35
C ASP A 5 4.14 -25.89 -11.57
N ILE A 6 3.72 -26.85 -10.74
CA ILE A 6 2.56 -26.71 -9.84
C ILE A 6 2.82 -25.63 -8.79
N LEU A 7 4.01 -25.63 -8.18
CA LEU A 7 4.39 -24.61 -7.20
C LEU A 7 4.49 -23.22 -7.84
N ALA A 8 5.02 -23.12 -9.06
CA ALA A 8 5.08 -21.88 -9.82
C ALA A 8 3.66 -21.36 -10.16
N LEU A 9 2.75 -22.25 -10.56
CA LEU A 9 1.36 -21.91 -10.86
C LEU A 9 0.63 -21.42 -9.60
N ILE A 10 0.72 -22.14 -8.49
CA ILE A 10 0.10 -21.76 -7.21
C ILE A 10 0.70 -20.44 -6.69
N GLY A 11 2.03 -20.32 -6.74
CA GLY A 11 2.75 -19.13 -6.31
C GLY A 11 2.33 -17.89 -7.09
N SER A 12 2.31 -17.98 -8.43
CA SER A 12 2.00 -16.84 -9.30
C SER A 12 0.51 -16.48 -9.33
N TRP A 13 -0.39 -17.46 -9.47
CA TRP A 13 -1.82 -17.19 -9.68
C TRP A 13 -2.66 -17.18 -8.41
N ILE A 14 -2.21 -17.79 -7.33
CA ILE A 14 -3.00 -17.87 -6.09
C ILE A 14 -2.34 -17.03 -5.02
N ALA A 15 -1.05 -17.25 -4.73
CA ALA A 15 -0.40 -16.54 -3.64
C ALA A 15 -0.25 -15.03 -3.92
N THR A 16 0.22 -14.64 -5.11
CA THR A 16 0.44 -13.21 -5.43
C THR A 16 -0.82 -12.35 -5.34
N PRO A 17 -1.95 -12.73 -5.96
CA PRO A 17 -3.18 -11.96 -5.83
C PRO A 17 -3.71 -11.94 -4.40
N LEU A 18 -3.60 -13.05 -3.66
CA LEU A 18 -4.08 -13.13 -2.28
C LEU A 18 -3.29 -12.19 -1.36
N ILE A 19 -1.97 -12.14 -1.51
CA ILE A 19 -1.10 -11.22 -0.76
C ILE A 19 -1.43 -9.77 -1.10
N PHE A 20 -1.60 -9.47 -2.39
CA PHE A 20 -2.00 -8.13 -2.85
C PHE A 20 -3.36 -7.71 -2.26
N LEU A 21 -4.35 -8.60 -2.30
CA LEU A 21 -5.69 -8.36 -1.75
C LEU A 21 -5.68 -8.20 -0.23
N ALA A 22 -4.84 -8.96 0.49
CA ALA A 22 -4.67 -8.82 1.94
C ALA A 22 -4.11 -7.44 2.32
N TYR A 23 -3.27 -6.86 1.45
CA TYR A 23 -2.64 -5.57 1.69
C TYR A 23 -3.57 -4.37 1.39
N LEU A 24 -4.51 -4.56 0.46
CA LEU A 24 -5.39 -3.54 -0.11
C LEU A 24 -6.21 -2.74 0.93
N PRO A 25 -6.90 -3.37 1.91
CA PRO A 25 -7.68 -2.63 2.91
C PRO A 25 -6.83 -1.69 3.76
N GLY A 26 -5.63 -2.14 4.15
CA GLY A 26 -4.68 -1.36 4.92
C GLY A 26 -4.18 -0.16 4.13
N SER A 27 -3.77 -0.37 2.88
CA SER A 27 -3.31 0.70 2.00
C SER A 27 -4.39 1.73 1.72
N ILE A 28 -5.61 1.30 1.38
CA ILE A 28 -6.74 2.22 1.12
C ILE A 28 -7.04 3.04 2.37
N LYS A 29 -7.12 2.41 3.55
CA LYS A 29 -7.40 3.11 4.80
C LYS A 29 -6.33 4.15 5.09
N THR A 30 -5.05 3.82 4.97
CA THR A 30 -3.95 4.76 5.18
C THR A 30 -3.97 5.92 4.18
N ILE A 31 -4.17 5.64 2.89
CA ILE A 31 -4.20 6.69 1.85
C ILE A 31 -5.38 7.65 2.08
N ARG A 32 -6.55 7.11 2.43
CA ARG A 32 -7.77 7.91 2.66
C ARG A 32 -7.69 8.74 3.94
N THR A 33 -7.26 8.13 5.04
CA THR A 33 -7.19 8.80 6.35
C THR A 33 -5.94 9.67 6.48
N LYS A 34 -4.91 9.41 5.67
CA LYS A 34 -3.55 9.96 5.77
C LYS A 34 -2.93 9.72 7.15
N GLN A 35 -3.38 8.71 7.89
CA GLN A 35 -2.82 8.35 9.19
C GLN A 35 -1.67 7.36 9.01
N THR A 36 -0.49 7.74 9.50
CA THR A 36 0.76 6.95 9.36
C THR A 36 1.45 6.63 10.68
N SER A 37 0.84 7.00 11.82
CA SER A 37 1.45 6.84 13.15
C SER A 37 1.80 5.39 13.50
N GLY A 38 1.03 4.40 13.01
CA GLY A 38 1.30 2.98 13.24
C GLY A 38 2.27 2.32 12.23
N ILE A 39 2.74 3.06 11.23
CA ILE A 39 3.54 2.49 10.15
C ILE A 39 5.02 2.65 10.49
N GLY A 40 5.77 1.58 10.73
CA GLY A 40 7.23 1.70 10.94
C GLY A 40 7.94 2.19 9.68
N LEU A 41 8.62 3.35 9.73
CA LEU A 41 9.28 3.93 8.55
C LEU A 41 10.31 2.96 7.96
N LEU A 42 11.15 2.38 8.83
CA LEU A 42 12.20 1.44 8.43
C LEU A 42 11.61 0.15 7.83
N ALA A 43 10.56 -0.40 8.47
CA ALA A 43 9.87 -1.60 7.97
C ALA A 43 9.27 -1.37 6.58
N PHE A 44 8.62 -0.23 6.36
CA PHE A 44 8.04 0.11 5.06
C PHE A 44 9.08 0.45 4.00
N SER A 45 10.20 1.06 4.38
CA SER A 45 11.33 1.28 3.46
C SER A 45 11.91 -0.06 2.98
N ILE A 46 12.17 -1.00 3.89
CA ILE A 46 12.65 -2.35 3.54
C ILE A 46 11.62 -3.07 2.66
N LEU A 47 10.33 -3.00 3.01
CA LEU A 47 9.25 -3.58 2.21
C LEU A 47 9.23 -3.00 0.79
N THR A 48 9.37 -1.68 0.65
CA THR A 48 9.38 -1.01 -0.65
C THR A 48 10.57 -1.45 -1.50
N ILE A 49 11.76 -1.59 -0.90
CA ILE A 49 12.96 -2.12 -1.59
C ILE A 49 12.72 -3.57 -2.03
N ALA A 50 12.20 -4.41 -1.15
CA ALA A 50 11.89 -5.81 -1.47
C ALA A 50 10.88 -5.91 -2.63
N LEU A 51 9.80 -5.12 -2.60
CA LEU A 51 8.80 -5.07 -3.68
C LEU A 51 9.39 -4.53 -4.99
N THR A 52 10.36 -3.61 -4.92
CA THR A 52 11.09 -3.12 -6.10
C THR A 52 11.89 -4.25 -6.73
N CYS A 53 12.66 -5.00 -5.93
CA CYS A 53 13.41 -6.16 -6.40
C CYS A 53 12.48 -7.23 -7.00
N LEU A 54 11.37 -7.56 -6.32
CA LEU A 54 10.40 -8.55 -6.81
C LEU A 54 9.69 -8.09 -8.08
N SER A 55 9.37 -6.80 -8.21
CA SER A 55 8.78 -6.24 -9.42
C SER A 55 9.76 -6.34 -10.59
N ILE A 56 11.03 -5.95 -10.39
CA ILE A 56 12.07 -6.07 -11.42
C ILE A 56 12.25 -7.55 -11.81
N PHE A 57 12.34 -8.45 -10.84
CA PHE A 57 12.44 -9.89 -11.08
C PHE A 57 11.24 -10.42 -11.87
N GLY A 58 10.02 -9.97 -11.55
CA GLY A 58 8.82 -10.34 -12.30
C GLY A 58 8.92 -9.96 -13.77
N TRP A 59 9.29 -8.70 -14.06
CA TRP A 59 9.43 -8.23 -15.44
C TRP A 59 10.59 -8.90 -16.19
N ILE A 60 11.71 -9.21 -15.53
CA ILE A 60 12.78 -10.01 -16.13
C ILE A 60 12.25 -11.39 -16.53
N ASN A 61 11.48 -12.05 -15.66
CA ASN A 61 10.88 -13.34 -15.98
C ASN A 61 9.87 -13.25 -17.12
N VAL A 62 9.14 -12.14 -17.30
CA VAL A 62 8.27 -11.95 -18.47
C VAL A 62 9.08 -11.99 -19.77
N VAL A 63 10.28 -11.41 -19.77
CA VAL A 63 11.14 -11.36 -20.96
C VAL A 63 11.84 -12.70 -21.23
N VAL A 64 12.25 -13.42 -20.17
CA VAL A 64 13.10 -14.61 -20.28
C VAL A 64 12.31 -15.92 -20.29
N SER A 65 11.10 -15.96 -19.72
CA SER A 65 10.34 -17.21 -19.53
C SER A 65 9.60 -17.65 -20.78
N ARG A 66 9.50 -18.97 -20.96
CA ARG A 66 8.61 -19.58 -21.97
C ARG A 66 7.13 -19.46 -21.60
N ASP A 67 6.81 -19.48 -20.30
CA ASP A 67 5.43 -19.33 -19.78
C ASP A 67 5.14 -17.89 -19.35
N ILE A 68 4.90 -17.04 -20.35
CA ILE A 68 4.68 -15.60 -20.20
C ILE A 68 3.49 -15.28 -19.27
N THR A 69 2.42 -16.07 -19.32
CA THR A 69 1.18 -15.77 -18.60
C THR A 69 1.36 -15.75 -17.08
N GLN A 70 2.14 -16.70 -16.53
CA GLN A 70 2.41 -16.76 -15.08
C GLN A 70 3.34 -15.63 -14.64
N ALA A 71 4.35 -15.33 -15.45
CA ALA A 71 5.31 -14.27 -15.18
C ALA A 71 4.63 -12.88 -15.21
N ILE A 72 3.70 -12.65 -16.16
CA ILE A 72 2.95 -11.39 -16.26
C ILE A 72 2.07 -11.20 -15.03
N ALA A 73 1.33 -12.24 -14.61
CA ALA A 73 0.48 -12.16 -13.42
C ALA A 73 1.31 -11.73 -12.20
N PHE A 74 2.43 -12.44 -11.94
CA PHE A 74 3.33 -12.09 -10.86
C PHE A 74 3.86 -10.65 -10.97
N ALA A 75 4.34 -10.24 -12.15
CA ALA A 75 4.88 -8.89 -12.38
C ALA A 75 3.84 -7.80 -12.08
N ILE A 76 2.60 -7.95 -12.58
CA ILE A 76 1.51 -6.97 -12.37
C ILE A 76 1.19 -6.83 -10.87
N PHE A 77 1.02 -7.94 -10.14
CA PHE A 77 0.68 -7.87 -8.71
C PHE A 77 1.82 -7.29 -7.87
N GLN A 78 3.08 -7.59 -8.20
CA GLN A 78 4.22 -6.99 -7.51
C GLN A 78 4.37 -5.51 -7.82
N THR A 79 4.18 -5.09 -9.08
CA THR A 79 4.18 -3.67 -9.45
C THR A 79 3.02 -2.93 -8.77
N GLY A 80 1.82 -3.50 -8.72
CA GLY A 80 0.69 -2.92 -7.99
C GLY A 80 0.99 -2.76 -6.50
N SER A 81 1.54 -3.79 -5.86
CA SER A 81 1.96 -3.76 -4.45
C SER A 81 3.00 -2.66 -4.20
N LEU A 82 3.98 -2.54 -5.11
CA LEU A 82 5.02 -1.50 -5.05
C LEU A 82 4.42 -0.09 -5.10
N ILE A 83 3.45 0.16 -5.99
CA ILE A 83 2.77 1.46 -6.09
C ILE A 83 2.10 1.82 -4.76
N PHE A 84 1.40 0.87 -4.13
CA PHE A 84 0.77 1.10 -2.83
C PHE A 84 1.80 1.35 -1.71
N ALA A 85 2.85 0.53 -1.64
CA ALA A 85 3.90 0.69 -0.66
C ALA A 85 4.63 2.04 -0.79
N ALA A 86 5.00 2.42 -2.02
CA ALA A 86 5.62 3.71 -2.32
C ALA A 86 4.69 4.88 -1.98
N THR A 87 3.39 4.76 -2.28
CA THR A 87 2.40 5.79 -1.94
C THR A 87 2.29 5.96 -0.42
N MET A 88 2.17 4.86 0.34
CA MET A 88 2.10 4.91 1.81
C MET A 88 3.38 5.50 2.42
N LEU A 89 4.55 5.10 1.92
CA LEU A 89 5.83 5.66 2.34
C LEU A 89 5.90 7.16 2.04
N GLY A 90 5.45 7.59 0.85
CA GLY A 90 5.37 8.99 0.47
C GLY A 90 4.45 9.80 1.39
N VAL A 91 3.25 9.29 1.69
CA VAL A 91 2.33 9.93 2.66
C VAL A 91 2.99 10.03 4.04
N LYS A 92 3.69 8.98 4.47
CA LYS A 92 4.40 8.98 5.75
C LYS A 92 5.48 10.05 5.79
N LEU A 93 6.32 10.14 4.77
CA LEU A 93 7.36 11.16 4.68
C LEU A 93 6.75 12.57 4.70
N ILE A 94 5.68 12.81 3.93
CA ILE A 94 4.97 14.10 3.93
C ILE A 94 4.46 14.45 5.32
N ASN A 95 3.88 13.50 6.04
CA ASN A 95 3.39 13.73 7.41
C ASN A 95 4.52 14.05 8.38
N ILE A 96 5.65 13.35 8.29
CA ILE A 96 6.85 13.64 9.10
C ILE A 96 7.34 15.07 8.84
N PHE A 97 7.44 15.47 7.56
CA PHE A 97 7.87 16.82 7.19
C PHE A 97 6.90 17.89 7.70
N LYS A 98 5.58 17.67 7.57
CA LYS A 98 4.56 18.60 8.07
C LYS A 98 4.56 18.69 9.59
N ALA A 99 4.66 17.56 10.29
CA ALA A 99 4.76 17.51 11.75
C ALA A 99 5.98 18.31 12.23
N LYS A 100 7.15 18.07 11.61
CA LYS A 100 8.39 18.81 11.90
C LYS A 100 8.23 20.32 11.64
N LYS A 101 7.59 20.72 10.55
CA LYS A 101 7.33 22.14 10.24
C LYS A 101 6.39 22.79 11.26
N SER A 102 5.44 22.05 11.80
CA SER A 102 4.51 22.52 12.83
C SER A 102 5.06 22.39 14.26
N GLY A 103 6.28 21.90 14.45
CA GLY A 103 6.87 21.68 15.78
C GLY A 103 6.18 20.57 16.60
N LEU A 104 5.43 19.69 15.93
CA LEU A 104 4.68 18.59 16.56
C LEU A 104 5.36 17.25 16.28
N SER A 105 5.14 16.26 17.14
CA SER A 105 5.47 14.88 16.81
C SER A 105 4.51 14.32 15.74
N GLU A 106 4.98 13.34 14.96
CA GLU A 106 4.18 12.71 13.89
C GLU A 106 2.84 12.17 14.43
N GLU A 107 2.88 11.57 15.62
CA GLU A 107 1.71 10.98 16.26
C GLU A 107 0.66 12.02 16.64
N ILE A 108 1.09 13.15 17.23
CA ILE A 108 0.20 14.27 17.58
C ILE A 108 -0.37 14.89 16.31
N TYR A 109 0.45 15.06 15.27
CA TYR A 109 0.00 15.56 13.98
C TYR A 109 -1.10 14.67 13.36
N CYS A 110 -0.89 13.36 13.33
CA CYS A 110 -1.88 12.40 12.81
C CYS A 110 -3.17 12.37 13.64
N LYS A 111 -3.07 12.52 14.98
CA LYS A 111 -4.22 12.60 15.89
C LYS A 111 -5.06 13.86 15.66
N ASN A 112 -4.42 14.99 15.38
CA ASN A 112 -5.13 16.22 15.03
C ASN A 112 -5.80 16.08 13.65
N LEU A 113 -5.17 15.40 12.70
CA LEU A 113 -5.75 15.14 11.39
C LEU A 113 -7.05 14.29 11.46
N SER A 114 -7.08 13.29 12.35
CA SER A 114 -8.29 12.46 12.59
C SER A 114 -9.44 13.30 13.08
N LYS A 115 -9.21 14.09 14.14
CA LYS A 115 -10.24 14.91 14.76
C LYS A 115 -10.86 15.89 13.76
N THR A 116 -10.04 16.54 12.94
CA THR A 116 -10.54 17.45 11.91
C THR A 116 -11.37 16.73 10.84
N GLN A 117 -11.05 15.47 10.50
CA GLN A 117 -11.85 14.69 9.57
C GLN A 117 -13.19 14.27 10.16
N GLU A 118 -13.22 13.85 11.44
CA GLU A 118 -14.45 13.49 12.16
C GLU A 118 -15.42 14.66 12.24
N LEU A 119 -14.94 15.84 12.64
CA LEU A 119 -15.74 17.06 12.70
C LEU A 119 -16.37 17.43 11.35
N ASN A 120 -15.60 17.33 10.26
CA ASN A 120 -16.11 17.59 8.90
C ASN A 120 -17.17 16.56 8.44
N ILE A 121 -17.07 15.31 8.89
CA ILE A 121 -18.06 14.27 8.57
C ILE A 121 -19.35 14.52 9.36
N GLU A 122 -19.25 14.87 10.65
CA GLU A 122 -20.39 15.22 11.49
C GLU A 122 -21.14 16.44 10.94
N GLU A 123 -20.44 17.51 10.57
CA GLU A 123 -21.05 18.69 9.96
C GLU A 123 -21.80 18.35 8.67
N LYS A 124 -21.19 17.57 7.76
CA LYS A 124 -21.85 17.14 6.52
C LYS A 124 -23.09 16.27 6.79
N THR A 125 -23.05 15.44 7.83
CA THR A 125 -24.16 14.55 8.20
C THR A 125 -25.32 15.37 8.81
N GLN A 126 -25.00 16.35 9.65
CA GLN A 126 -25.95 17.30 10.23
C GLN A 126 -26.64 18.16 9.15
N TYR A 127 -25.87 18.70 8.20
CA TYR A 127 -26.43 19.46 7.07
C TYR A 127 -27.36 18.62 6.21
N LYS A 128 -27.01 17.35 5.96
CA LYS A 128 -27.86 16.45 5.17
C LYS A 128 -29.17 16.12 5.88
N LYS A 129 -29.15 15.96 7.22
CA LYS A 129 -30.36 15.73 8.03
C LYS A 129 -31.29 16.94 8.11
N LYS A 130 -30.78 18.18 8.04
CA LYS A 130 -31.62 19.41 8.04
C LYS A 130 -32.30 19.71 6.70
N LYS A 131 -31.92 19.03 5.62
CA LYS A 131 -32.42 19.29 4.25
C LYS A 131 -33.57 18.37 3.83
N TYR A 132 -33.97 17.44 4.70
CA TYR A 132 -35.13 16.54 4.56
C TYR A 132 -35.99 16.66 5.81
#